data_AF-A0A536SV96-F1
#
_entry.id   AF-A0A536SV96-F1
#
_cell.length_a   1.000
_cell.length_b   1.000
_cell.length_c   1.000
_cell.angle_alpha   90.00
_cell.angle_beta   90.00
_cell.angle_gamma   90.00
#
_symmetry.space_group_name_H-M   'P 1'
#
loop_
_entity.id
_entity.type
_entity.pdbx_description
1 polymer ?
#
loop_
_entity_poly.entity_id
_entity_poly.type
_entity_poly.pdbx_seq_one_letter_code
_entity_poly.pdbx_strand_id
1 'polypeptide(L)' 'MRTYDLGEQNGMYYLTMEFVEGTSLKQLITSRGKLPVAVTLTVGKQLCRALEVAHAEGVIHRDIKPQNIVV' A
#
# COMPACT_ATOMS: atom_id res chain seq x y z
N MET A 1 -7.78 -1.14 -0.92
CA MET A 1 -7.40 -2.39 -0.22
C MET A 1 -8.28 -2.54 1.01
N ARG A 2 -9.16 -3.54 0.98
CA ARG A 2 -9.94 -4.00 2.13
C ARG A 2 -9.50 -5.39 2.52
N THR A 3 -9.32 -5.64 3.81
CA THR A 3 -9.18 -6.98 4.37
C THR A 3 -10.57 -7.59 4.56
N TYR A 4 -10.71 -8.88 4.25
CA TYR A 4 -11.97 -9.60 4.36
C TYR A 4 -12.01 -10.51 5.59
N ASP A 5 -11.02 -11.40 5.72
CA ASP A 5 -11.00 -12.39 6.80
C ASP A 5 -9.58 -12.78 7.21
N LEU A 6 -9.42 -13.15 8.47
CA LEU A 6 -8.20 -13.68 9.06
C LEU A 6 -8.53 -15.05 9.66
N GLY A 7 -7.77 -16.08 9.26
CA GLY A 7 -8.01 -17.44 9.73
C GLY A 7 -6.73 -18.22 9.95
N GLU A 8 -6.91 -19.47 10.39
CA GLU A 8 -5.84 -20.44 10.60
C GLU A 8 -6.25 -21.77 9.98
N GLN A 9 -5.30 -22.44 9.31
CA GLN A 9 -5.48 -23.82 8.86
C GLN A 9 -4.21 -24.61 9.16
N ASN A 10 -4.33 -25.66 9.99
CA ASN A 10 -3.22 -26.53 10.37
C ASN A 10 -1.98 -25.78 10.91
N GLY A 11 -2.19 -24.75 11.75
CA GLY A 11 -1.10 -23.92 12.28
C GLY A 11 -0.61 -22.81 11.35
N MET A 12 -1.15 -22.69 10.13
CA MET A 12 -0.80 -21.63 9.20
C MET A 12 -1.87 -20.52 9.21
N TYR A 13 -1.46 -19.33 9.62
CA TYR A 13 -2.30 -18.14 9.56
C TYR A 13 -2.39 -17.61 8.13
N TYR A 14 -3.58 -17.22 7.71
CA TYR A 14 -3.82 -16.57 6.43
C TYR A 14 -4.67 -15.31 6.61
N LEU A 15 -4.51 -14.38 5.68
CA LEU A 15 -5.29 -13.16 5.57
C LEU A 15 -5.82 -13.07 4.15
N THR A 16 -7.12 -12.92 4.00
CA THR A 16 -7.75 -12.66 2.71
C THR A 16 -8.05 -11.18 2.57
N MET A 17 -7.82 -10.65 1.38
CA MET A 17 -7.96 -9.23 1.10
C MET A 17 -8.30 -8.99 -0.36
N GLU A 18 -8.79 -7.79 -0.63
CA GLU A 18 -9.08 -7.29 -1.97
C GLU A 18 -7.86 -7.45 -2.88
N PHE A 19 -8.06 -8.10 -4.03
CA PHE A 19 -7.07 -8.10 -5.09
C PHE A 19 -7.04 -6.71 -5.74
N VAL A 20 -5.92 -6.01 -5.58
CA VAL A 20 -5.74 -4.68 -6.16
C VAL A 20 -4.97 -4.84 -7.47
N GLU A 21 -5.66 -4.64 -8.60
CA GLU A 21 -5.03 -4.54 -9.90
C GLU A 21 -4.13 -3.29 -9.96
N GLY A 22 -2.95 -3.42 -10.58
CA GLY A 22 -1.99 -2.33 -10.69
C GLY A 22 -0.56 -2.82 -10.58
N THR A 23 0.37 -1.88 -10.52
CA THR A 23 1.79 -2.18 -10.31
C THR A 23 2.28 -1.54 -9.03
N SER A 24 3.29 -2.11 -8.38
CA SER A 24 3.89 -1.44 -7.23
C SER A 24 4.61 -0.16 -7.68
N LEU A 25 4.63 0.86 -6.81
CA LEU A 25 5.40 2.08 -7.06
C LEU A 25 6.88 1.76 -7.28
N LYS A 26 7.40 0.69 -6.64
CA LYS A 26 8.76 0.18 -6.91
C LYS A 26 8.93 -0.24 -8.37
N GLN A 27 8.04 -1.06 -8.92
CA GLN A 27 8.09 -1.48 -10.32
C GLN A 27 7.94 -0.28 -11.27
N LEU A 28 7.09 0.70 -10.94
CA LEU A 28 6.96 1.92 -11.72
C LEU A 28 8.26 2.73 -11.74
N ILE A 29 8.92 2.90 -10.59
CA ILE A 29 10.21 3.60 -10.49
C ILE A 29 11.31 2.83 -11.23
N THR A 30 11.35 1.51 -11.11
CA THR A 30 12.34 0.67 -11.81
C THR A 30 12.18 0.76 -13.32
N SER A 31 10.94 0.77 -13.84
CA SER A 31 10.69 0.82 -15.28
C SER A 31 10.85 2.21 -15.89
N ARG A 32 10.48 3.28 -15.18
CA ARG A 32 10.50 4.66 -15.72
C ARG A 32 11.64 5.53 -15.21
N GLY A 33 12.40 5.05 -14.23
CA GLY A 33 13.38 5.86 -13.52
C GLY A 33 12.72 6.89 -12.60
N LYS A 34 13.32 8.09 -12.51
CA LYS A 34 12.78 9.17 -11.67
C LYS A 34 11.41 9.61 -12.20
N LEU A 35 10.41 9.62 -11.32
CA LEU A 35 9.07 10.05 -11.68
C LEU A 35 8.98 11.59 -11.76
N PRO A 36 8.16 12.15 -12.67
CA PRO A 36 7.88 13.58 -12.69
C PRO A 36 7.32 14.06 -11.36
N VAL A 37 7.68 15.28 -10.96
CA VAL A 37 7.25 15.89 -9.68
C VAL A 37 5.73 15.84 -9.49
N ALA A 38 4.96 16.10 -10.54
CA ALA A 38 3.49 16.04 -10.48
C ALA A 38 2.96 14.65 -10.11
N VAL A 39 3.56 13.58 -10.64
CA VAL A 39 3.19 12.19 -10.32
C VAL A 39 3.56 11.88 -8.88
N THR A 40 4.78 12.25 -8.45
CA THR A 40 5.25 12.05 -7.09
C THR A 40 4.34 12.75 -6.06
N LEU A 41 3.93 13.99 -6.33
CA LEU A 41 3.01 14.74 -5.47
C LEU A 41 1.62 14.10 -5.41
N THR A 42 1.15 13.53 -6.52
CA THR A 42 -0.16 12.86 -6.57
C THR A 42 -0.17 11.61 -5.68
N VAL A 43 0.84 10.74 -5.84
CA VAL A 43 1.01 9.54 -5.01
C VAL A 43 1.24 9.92 -3.54
N GLY A 44 2.09 10.91 -3.27
CA GLY A 44 2.36 11.38 -1.92
C GLY A 44 1.10 11.89 -1.19
N LYS A 45 0.25 12.67 -1.87
CA LYS A 45 -1.02 13.14 -1.29
C LYS A 45 -1.98 11.99 -0.96
N GLN A 46 -2.07 10.97 -1.83
CA GLN A 46 -2.90 9.79 -1.56
C GLN A 46 -2.37 9.00 -0.36
N LEU A 47 -1.05 8.81 -0.29
CA LEU A 47 -0.41 8.15 0.84
C LEU A 47 -0.65 8.89 2.16
N CYS A 48 -0.50 10.22 2.18
CA CYS A 48 -0.76 11.04 3.37
C CYS A 48 -2.20 10.91 3.86
N ARG A 49 -3.19 10.92 2.94
CA ARG A 49 -4.60 10.73 3.29
C ARG A 49 -4.86 9.35 3.88
N ALA A 50 -4.27 8.29 3.30
CA ALA A 50 -4.41 6.94 3.84
C ALA A 50 -3.80 6.81 5.25
N LEU A 51 -2.63 7.42 5.46
CA LEU A 51 -1.97 7.44 6.77
C LEU A 51 -2.74 8.28 7.80
N GLU A 52 -3.35 9.39 7.41
CA GLU A 52 -4.20 10.21 8.28
C GLU A 52 -5.37 9.39 8.83
N VAL A 53 -6.07 8.63 7.97
CA VAL A 53 -7.14 7.73 8.38
C VAL A 53 -6.63 6.63 9.31
N ALA A 54 -5.52 5.97 8.98
CA ALA A 54 -4.95 4.92 9.82
C ALA A 54 -4.51 5.46 11.20
N HIS A 55 -3.87 6.61 11.23
CA HIS A 55 -3.40 7.24 12.46
C HIS A 55 -4.57 7.73 13.35
N ALA A 56 -5.68 8.18 12.76
CA ALA A 56 -6.89 8.54 13.51
C ALA A 56 -7.44 7.35 14.31
N GLU A 57 -7.27 6.13 13.80
CA GLU A 57 -7.63 4.87 14.46
C GLU A 57 -6.49 4.30 15.34
N GLY A 58 -5.41 5.06 15.56
CA GLY A 58 -4.25 4.63 16.35
C GLY A 58 -3.36 3.57 15.68
N VAL A 59 -3.57 3.29 14.39
CA VAL A 59 -2.82 2.27 13.63
C VAL A 59 -1.60 2.91 12.97
N ILE A 60 -0.40 2.39 13.29
CA ILE A 60 0.85 2.79 12.63
C ILE A 60 1.23 1.71 11.61
N HIS A 61 1.37 2.07 10.33
CA HIS A 61 1.69 1.08 9.28
C HIS A 61 3.09 0.46 9.43
N ARG A 62 4.09 1.23 9.89
CA ARG A 62 5.49 0.82 10.16
C ARG A 62 6.34 0.30 8.98
N ASP A 63 5.75 0.00 7.83
CA ASP A 63 6.47 -0.55 6.66
C ASP A 63 6.15 0.20 5.36
N ILE A 64 6.19 1.53 5.43
CA ILE A 64 5.93 2.39 4.29
C ILE A 64 7.15 2.41 3.36
N LYS A 65 7.01 1.83 2.17
CA LYS A 65 8.04 1.73 1.14
C LYS A 65 7.41 1.51 -0.24
N PRO A 66 8.09 1.85 -1.35
CA PRO A 66 7.49 1.80 -2.70
C PRO A 66 6.92 0.43 -3.12
N GLN A 67 7.43 -0.67 -2.54
CA GLN A 67 6.95 -2.02 -2.83
C GLN A 67 5.60 -2.37 -2.17
N ASN A 68 5.16 -1.59 -1.17
CA ASN A 68 3.88 -1.77 -0.49
C ASN A 68 2.81 -0.75 -0.96
N ILE A 69 3.12 0.05 -1.98
CA ILE A 69 2.21 1.04 -2.56
C ILE A 69 1.85 0.55 -3.95
N VAL A 70 0.56 0.32 -4.20
CA VAL A 70 0.03 -0.08 -5.51
C VAL A 70 -0.54 1.16 -6.21
N VAL A 71 -0.21 1.33 -7.50
CA VAL A 71 -0.64 2.43 -8.37
C VAL A 71 -1.27 1.92 -9.67
#